data_AF-A0A8A2VBY4-F1
#
_entry.id   AF-A0A8A2VBY4-F1
#
_cell.length_a   1.000
_cell.length_b   1.000
_cell.length_c   1.000
_cell.angle_alpha   90.00
_cell.angle_beta   90.00
_cell.angle_gamma   90.00
#
_symmetry.space_group_name_H-M   'P 1'
#
loop_
_entity.id
_entity.type
_entity.pdbx_description
1 polymer ?
#
loop_
_entity_poly.entity_id
_entity_poly.type
_entity_poly.pdbx_seq_one_letter_code
_entity_poly.pdbx_strand_id
1 'polypeptide(L)' 'MAEFDNPYVDEDPFVRAHFDCLDCGGKLWEYAIQRQMVCEDCRGVFSSQQVFDANIEQPAD' A
#
# COMPACT_ATOMS: atom_id res chain seq x y z
N MET A 1 -24.28 -19.41 21.24
CA MET A 1 -23.01 -18.99 20.61
C MET A 1 -23.09 -17.48 20.52
N ALA A 2 -22.11 -16.74 21.02
CA ALA A 2 -22.11 -15.29 20.90
C ALA A 2 -21.75 -14.93 19.45
N GLU A 3 -22.55 -14.08 18.82
CA GLU A 3 -22.26 -13.50 17.53
C GLU A 3 -21.11 -12.50 17.74
N PHE A 4 -19.91 -12.84 17.25
CA PHE A 4 -18.75 -11.97 17.30
C PHE A 4 -18.81 -11.06 16.08
N ASP A 5 -19.19 -9.81 16.30
CA ASP A 5 -19.12 -8.76 15.29
C ASP A 5 -17.64 -8.48 15.01
N ASN A 6 -17.15 -8.89 13.84
CA ASN A 6 -15.75 -8.70 13.46
C ASN A 6 -15.59 -7.25 12.96
N PRO A 7 -14.94 -6.33 13.71
CA PRO A 7 -14.74 -4.97 13.26
C PRO A 7 -13.82 -4.86 12.04
N TYR A 8 -13.15 -5.96 11.67
CA TYR A 8 -12.28 -6.08 10.49
C TYR A 8 -12.99 -6.74 9.30
N VAL A 9 -14.32 -6.89 9.32
CA VAL A 9 -15.08 -7.42 8.18
C VAL A 9 -15.32 -6.36 7.10
N ASP A 10 -15.46 -5.09 7.49
CA ASP A 10 -15.77 -4.00 6.57
C ASP A 10 -14.52 -3.44 5.85
N GLU A 11 -13.35 -3.55 6.48
CA GLU A 11 -12.08 -3.15 5.85
C GLU A 11 -11.45 -4.36 5.18
N ASP A 12 -11.34 -4.35 3.84
CA ASP A 12 -10.63 -5.39 3.10
C ASP A 12 -9.13 -5.31 3.43
N PRO A 13 -8.59 -6.26 4.21
CA PRO A 13 -7.21 -6.20 4.69
C PRO A 13 -6.18 -6.42 3.56
N PHE A 14 -6.63 -6.76 2.35
CA PHE A 14 -5.79 -7.04 1.20
C PHE A 14 -5.73 -5.92 0.16
N VAL A 15 -6.52 -4.84 0.30
CA VAL A 15 -6.49 -3.67 -0.61
C VAL A 15 -5.13 -2.96 -0.61
N ARG A 16 -4.26 -3.21 0.37
CA ARG A 16 -2.94 -2.55 0.51
C ARG A 16 -1.74 -3.49 0.37
N ALA A 17 -1.86 -4.59 -0.36
CA ALA A 17 -0.76 -5.55 -0.44
C ALA A 17 0.39 -5.10 -1.37
N HIS A 18 0.11 -4.29 -2.40
CA HIS A 18 1.12 -3.86 -3.38
C HIS A 18 0.86 -2.44 -3.85
N PHE A 19 1.91 -1.63 -3.91
CA PHE A 19 1.88 -0.31 -4.51
C PHE A 19 2.71 -0.29 -5.80
N ASP A 20 2.23 0.43 -6.80
CA ASP A 20 2.98 0.65 -8.03
C ASP A 20 3.97 1.80 -7.86
N CYS A 21 5.16 1.63 -8.40
CA CYS A 21 6.21 2.63 -8.39
C CYS A 21 5.76 3.84 -9.20
N LEU A 22 5.84 5.01 -8.57
CA LEU A 22 5.42 6.28 -9.15
C LEU A 22 6.21 6.66 -10.42
N ASP A 23 7.41 6.09 -10.60
CA ASP A 23 8.28 6.42 -11.74
C ASP A 23 8.23 5.39 -12.87
N CYS A 24 8.07 4.09 -12.57
CA CYS A 24 8.19 3.03 -13.57
C CYS A 24 7.07 1.99 -13.57
N GLY A 25 6.09 2.09 -12.66
CA GLY A 25 5.00 1.12 -12.52
C GLY A 25 5.43 -0.26 -12.01
N GLY A 26 6.68 -0.41 -11.56
CA GLY A 26 7.18 -1.62 -10.92
C GLY A 26 6.66 -1.79 -9.49
N LYS A 27 6.85 -2.96 -8.88
CA LYS A 27 6.36 -3.20 -7.51
C LYS A 27 7.19 -2.42 -6.49
N LEU A 28 6.50 -1.77 -5.55
CA LEU A 28 7.12 -1.15 -4.37
C LEU A 28 7.07 -2.07 -3.16
N TRP A 29 8.19 -2.12 -2.44
CA TRP A 29 8.35 -2.85 -1.19
C TRP A 29 8.54 -1.90 -0.02
N GLU A 30 7.72 -2.02 1.03
CA GLU A 30 7.81 -1.17 2.20
C GLU A 30 8.81 -1.69 3.25
N TYR A 31 9.71 -0.79 3.66
CA TYR A 31 10.53 -0.93 4.85
C TYR A 31 9.83 -0.23 6.02
N ALA A 32 8.98 -0.99 6.73
CA ALA A 32 8.07 -0.46 7.76
C ALA A 32 8.75 0.36 8.87
N ILE A 33 9.99 0.02 9.26
CA ILE A 33 10.74 0.75 10.29
C ILE A 33 11.16 2.14 9.79
N GLN A 34 11.56 2.23 8.52
CA GLN A 34 12.03 3.46 7.89
C GLN A 34 10.90 4.30 7.30
N ARG A 35 9.68 3.73 7.18
CA ARG A 35 8.54 4.33 6.47
C ARG A 35 8.91 4.78 5.06
N GLN A 36 9.68 3.93 4.39
CA GLN A 36 10.16 4.14 3.04
C GLN A 36 9.80 2.94 2.18
N MET A 37 9.50 3.21 0.92
CA MET A 37 9.21 2.20 -0.08
C MET A 37 10.29 2.23 -1.16
N VAL A 38 10.73 1.05 -1.58
CA VAL A 38 11.77 0.90 -2.60
C VAL A 38 11.22 0.10 -3.77
N CYS A 39 11.43 0.59 -4.98
CA CYS A 39 11.09 -0.15 -6.19
C CYS A 39 12.16 -1.20 -6.49
N GLU A 40 11.74 -2.43 -6.79
CA GLU A 40 12.65 -3.50 -7.18
C GLU A 40 13.33 -3.23 -8.54
N ASP A 41 12.59 -2.65 -9.48
CA ASP A 41 13.04 -2.46 -10.87
C ASP A 41 13.96 -1.25 -11.02
N CYS A 42 13.50 -0.07 -10.60
CA CYS A 42 14.25 1.18 -10.81
C CYS A 42 15.09 1.60 -9.60
N ARG A 43 14.96 0.91 -8.45
CA ARG A 43 15.60 1.25 -7.16
C ARG A 43 15.27 2.66 -6.66
N GLY A 44 14.19 3.25 -7.16
CA GLY A 44 13.63 4.50 -6.64
C GLY A 44 13.21 4.33 -5.18
N VAL A 45 13.42 5.37 -4.37
CA VAL A 45 13.07 5.39 -2.95
C VAL A 45 12.03 6.48 -2.73
N PHE A 46 10.90 6.10 -2.14
CA PHE A 46 9.75 6.96 -1.88
C PHE A 46 9.41 6.92 -0.40
N SER A 47 8.79 7.97 0.11
CA SER A 47 8.19 7.89 1.45
C SER A 47 6.90 7.08 1.38
N SER A 48 6.59 6.29 2.42
CA SER A 48 5.32 5.55 2.45
C SER A 48 4.12 6.48 2.31
N GLN A 49 4.18 7.66 2.96
CA GLN A 49 3.15 8.70 2.87
C GLN A 49 2.87 9.11 1.42
N GLN A 50 3.92 9.45 0.65
CA GLN A 50 3.80 9.85 -0.74
C GLN A 50 3.12 8.76 -1.60
N VAL A 51 3.44 7.49 -1.34
CA VAL A 51 2.87 6.37 -2.09
C VAL A 51 1.41 6.15 -1.69
N PHE A 52 1.08 6.25 -0.39
CA PHE A 52 -0.29 6.16 0.09
C PHE A 52 -1.17 7.28 -0.48
N ASP A 53 -0.71 8.53 -0.44
CA ASP A 53 -1.46 9.68 -0.94
C ASP A 53 -1.76 9.52 -2.43
N ALA A 54 -0.76 9.11 -3.22
CA ALA A 54 -0.92 8.85 -4.66
C ALA A 54 -1.91 7.72 -4.99
N ASN A 55 -2.09 6.74 -4.09
CA ASN A 55 -3.00 5.60 -4.30
C ASN A 55 -4.41 5.85 -3.76
N ILE A 56 -4.60 6.79 -2.83
CA ILE A 56 -5.94 7.18 -2.35
C ILE A 56 -6.70 8.02 -3.40
N GLU A 57 -5.97 8.72 -4.29
CA GLU A 57 -6.57 9.53 -5.35
C GLU A 57 -6.98 8.72 -6.61
N GLN A 58 -6.64 7.43 -6.68
CA GLN A 58 -7.06 6.56 -7.78
C GLN A 58 -8.20 5.65 -7.30
N PRO A 59 -9.49 6.01 -7.55
CA PRO A 59 -10.56 5.05 -7.36
C PRO A 59 -10.28 3.85 -8.28
N ALA A 60 -10.24 2.66 -7.70
CA ALA A 60 -10.27 1.42 -8.46
C ALA A 60 -11.56 1.41 -9.29
N ASP A 61 -11.43 1.45 -10.61
CA ASP A 61 -12.52 1.27 -11.59
C ASP A 61 -12.85 -0.22 -11.73
#